data_AF-A0A956G8Z8-F1
#
_entry.id   AF-A0A956G8Z8-F1
#
_cell.length_a   1.000
_cell.length_b   1.000
_cell.length_c   1.000
_cell.angle_alpha   90.00
_cell.angle_beta   90.00
_cell.angle_gamma   90.00
#
_symmetry.space_group_name_H-M   'P 1'
#
loop_
_entity.id
_entity.type
_entity.pdbx_description
1 polymer ?
#
loop_
_entity_poly.entity_id
_entity_poly.type
_entity_poly.pdbx_seq_one_letter_code
_entity_poly.pdbx_strand_id
1 'polypeptide(L)'
;MEPTATAPHAQRSARSTEPSGARLLRFTLISLLLHGVLFAALMLTDIGLLRTKLDLVWLDMDNKLGAPQPAQLAKAKTPEPPARKAVVSKPPPEKKRARAKAAAKPQRKKARRHRATAKRKRRRFSTRRVALTRMTPGDAALMLLLRMDRIRRSPYARSVRRLLSVFYDFKALLWTTDLDVVKDFKALLIATPNPYRVTRTFLAIRHDLPRARLEAAFQRSVSIDGGTMHWSRSPLETVGTIPSPPRLRSDPRRVYLRRGLAMLAAAAQRSLLDKRADKQKGQKTALSRLRDIDNAGGASGDSGLKPGLLLQAINLPRLIRLPGDIPMPSNVQVTVPARAPAVVRGVLTFASPADPQRFLAAVRPRITRARGSLLLRVMGIASMLDRLVLTARGAQVEARIKLGREEVIQLLDLFRSAIPQVYVPGMKPRLGLPGNDKKKANPRGSGSGSGNGSAGGKGNGSG
;
A
#
# COMPACT_ATOMS: atom_id res chain seq x y z
N MET A 1 51.38 59.50 -17.20
CA MET A 1 50.40 58.92 -16.27
C MET A 1 50.07 57.52 -16.76
N GLU A 2 50.85 56.54 -16.33
CA GLU A 2 50.67 55.13 -16.70
C GLU A 2 49.66 54.47 -15.74
N PRO A 3 48.69 53.69 -16.24
CA PRO A 3 47.77 52.96 -15.40
C PRO A 3 48.38 51.63 -14.94
N THR A 4 48.38 51.44 -13.63
CA THR A 4 48.83 50.24 -12.93
C THR A 4 47.90 49.06 -13.23
N ALA A 5 48.48 47.97 -13.73
CA ALA A 5 47.80 46.70 -13.97
C ALA A 5 47.31 46.06 -12.66
N THR A 6 46.01 45.77 -12.56
CA THR A 6 45.43 44.95 -11.49
C THR A 6 44.95 43.62 -12.07
N ALA A 7 45.56 42.52 -11.62
CA ALA A 7 45.22 41.16 -12.00
C ALA A 7 43.85 40.71 -11.43
N PRO A 8 43.12 39.79 -12.08
CA PRO A 8 41.86 39.28 -11.57
C PRO A 8 42.09 38.22 -10.48
N HIS A 9 41.49 38.45 -9.31
CA HIS A 9 41.36 37.47 -8.24
C HIS A 9 40.53 36.26 -8.69
N ALA A 10 41.17 35.11 -8.81
CA ALA A 10 40.51 33.81 -8.97
C ALA A 10 39.76 33.45 -7.67
N GLN A 11 38.42 33.53 -7.70
CA GLN A 11 37.55 32.95 -6.67
C GLN A 11 37.64 31.41 -6.73
N ARG A 12 38.48 30.84 -5.87
CA ARG A 12 38.45 29.42 -5.50
C ARG A 12 37.16 29.14 -4.73
N SER A 13 36.14 28.65 -5.42
CA SER A 13 34.94 28.09 -4.79
C SER A 13 35.34 26.90 -3.92
N ALA A 14 35.32 27.11 -2.60
CA ALA A 14 35.48 26.06 -1.61
C ALA A 14 34.38 25.02 -1.81
N ARG A 15 34.75 23.84 -2.32
CA ARG A 15 33.91 22.65 -2.27
C ARG A 15 33.73 22.30 -0.80
N SER A 16 32.55 22.57 -0.24
CA SER A 16 32.17 22.05 1.06
C SER A 16 32.14 20.52 0.96
N THR A 17 33.16 19.87 1.52
CA THR A 17 33.14 18.44 1.81
C THR A 17 32.13 18.22 2.91
N GLU A 18 30.86 17.99 2.54
CA GLU A 18 29.88 17.44 3.48
C GLU A 18 30.43 16.11 4.04
N PRO A 19 30.37 15.89 5.35
CA PRO A 19 30.83 14.63 5.94
C PRO A 19 29.99 13.46 5.43
N SER A 20 30.70 12.49 4.84
CA SER A 20 30.22 11.29 4.15
C SER A 20 29.32 10.35 4.98
N GLY A 21 29.06 10.66 6.26
CA GLY A 21 28.21 9.89 7.16
C GLY A 21 26.71 10.17 7.04
N ALA A 22 26.29 11.35 6.55
CA ALA A 22 24.87 11.73 6.56
C ALA A 22 24.07 11.26 5.34
N ARG A 23 24.74 10.84 4.25
CA ARG A 23 24.10 10.30 3.04
C ARG A 23 23.82 8.79 3.15
N LEU A 24 24.54 8.07 4.00
CA LEU A 24 24.40 6.62 4.19
C LEU A 24 23.17 6.24 5.03
N LEU A 25 22.63 7.16 5.82
CA LEU A 25 21.44 6.96 6.66
C LEU A 25 20.11 7.20 5.92
N ARG A 26 20.15 7.84 4.74
CA ARG A 26 18.96 8.24 3.97
C ARG A 26 18.56 7.22 2.90
N PHE A 27 19.47 6.34 2.50
CA PHE A 27 19.20 5.26 1.54
C PHE A 27 18.67 3.97 2.20
N THR A 28 18.81 3.85 3.53
CA THR A 28 18.43 2.64 4.31
C THR A 28 16.93 2.56 4.64
N LEU A 29 16.16 3.62 4.42
CA LEU A 29 14.81 3.74 4.98
C LEU A 29 13.69 3.47 3.97
N ILE A 30 13.96 3.41 2.67
CA ILE A 30 12.95 3.46 1.59
C ILE A 30 12.44 2.05 1.19
N SER A 31 13.18 1.01 1.54
CA SER A 31 12.84 -0.39 1.27
C SER A 31 11.97 -1.00 2.38
N LEU A 32 10.85 -0.39 2.76
CA LEU A 32 10.22 -0.78 4.05
C LEU A 32 8.69 -0.96 4.01
N LEU A 33 8.11 -0.88 2.81
CA LEU A 33 6.65 -0.81 2.62
C LEU A 33 6.01 -2.05 2.05
N LEU A 34 6.70 -2.66 1.09
CA LEU A 34 6.44 -4.04 0.67
C LEU A 34 6.75 -5.06 1.77
N HIS A 35 7.30 -4.56 2.86
CA HIS A 35 8.06 -5.29 3.82
C HIS A 35 7.17 -5.79 4.99
N GLY A 36 5.91 -5.42 5.21
CA GLY A 36 5.14 -6.01 6.34
C GLY A 36 5.21 -7.56 6.51
N VAL A 37 5.39 -8.31 5.40
CA VAL A 37 5.82 -9.72 5.42
C VAL A 37 7.23 -9.97 4.86
N LEU A 38 7.71 -9.14 3.93
CA LEU A 38 9.07 -9.23 3.36
C LEU A 38 10.17 -8.63 4.27
N PHE A 39 9.86 -7.65 5.11
CA PHE A 39 10.58 -7.07 6.26
C PHE A 39 10.93 -8.15 7.24
N ALA A 40 9.97 -8.98 7.62
CA ALA A 40 10.26 -10.14 8.44
C ALA A 40 10.99 -11.24 7.65
N ALA A 41 11.36 -11.02 6.39
CA ALA A 41 12.29 -11.82 5.60
C ALA A 41 13.64 -11.09 5.34
N LEU A 42 13.65 -9.74 5.35
CA LEU A 42 14.71 -8.84 4.87
C LEU A 42 15.35 -7.95 5.95
N MET A 43 14.70 -7.70 7.09
CA MET A 43 15.35 -7.14 8.29
C MET A 43 16.38 -8.09 8.89
N LEU A 44 16.45 -9.29 8.35
CA LEU A 44 17.25 -10.40 8.78
C LEU A 44 18.58 -10.47 8.03
N THR A 45 18.77 -9.54 7.10
CA THR A 45 19.90 -9.53 6.20
C THR A 45 20.69 -8.25 6.20
N ASP A 46 20.21 -7.16 6.84
CA ASP A 46 20.88 -5.86 6.73
C ASP A 46 21.06 -5.10 8.06
N ILE A 47 20.87 -5.76 9.21
CA ILE A 47 21.38 -5.22 10.47
C ILE A 47 22.87 -5.57 10.53
N GLY A 48 23.68 -4.57 10.20
CA GLY A 48 25.13 -4.64 10.03
C GLY A 48 25.89 -5.13 11.25
N LEU A 49 25.96 -6.45 11.40
CA LEU A 49 27.08 -7.14 12.02
C LEU A 49 27.85 -8.04 11.04
N LEU A 50 27.40 -8.17 9.79
CA LEU A 50 28.12 -8.87 8.72
C LEU A 50 27.97 -8.12 7.39
N ARG A 51 29.12 -7.88 6.74
CA ARG A 51 29.32 -7.15 5.46
C ARG A 51 28.67 -7.84 4.26
N THR A 52 27.35 -7.88 4.17
CA THR A 52 26.68 -8.23 2.90
C THR A 52 25.78 -7.08 2.50
N LYS A 53 26.27 -6.24 1.57
CA LYS A 53 25.47 -5.18 0.93
C LYS A 53 24.25 -5.83 0.30
N LEU A 54 23.07 -5.57 0.84
CA LEU A 54 21.85 -5.75 0.08
C LEU A 54 21.53 -4.44 -0.63
N ASP A 55 21.93 -4.38 -1.90
CA ASP A 55 21.46 -3.36 -2.82
C ASP A 55 19.98 -3.65 -3.13
N LEU A 56 19.09 -3.28 -2.21
CA LEU A 56 17.66 -3.28 -2.46
C LEU A 56 17.33 -2.05 -3.32
N VAL A 57 17.67 -2.19 -4.60
CA VAL A 57 17.44 -1.18 -5.62
C VAL A 57 15.96 -1.24 -5.95
N TRP A 58 15.21 -0.22 -5.49
CA TRP A 58 13.97 0.11 -6.16
C TRP A 58 14.33 0.41 -7.59
N LEU A 59 13.80 -0.41 -8.50
CA LEU A 59 14.00 -0.21 -9.92
C LEU A 59 13.18 1.01 -10.31
N ASP A 60 13.77 2.19 -10.17
CA ASP A 60 13.30 3.34 -10.92
C ASP A 60 13.67 3.09 -12.38
N MET A 61 12.78 2.38 -13.08
CA MET A 61 12.95 2.04 -14.48
C MET A 61 12.98 3.28 -15.39
N ASP A 62 12.76 4.47 -14.82
CA ASP A 62 12.26 5.63 -15.53
C ASP A 62 12.98 6.94 -15.21
N ASN A 63 13.86 6.99 -14.20
CA ASN A 63 14.84 8.07 -14.00
C ASN A 63 15.87 8.22 -15.15
N LYS A 64 15.67 7.52 -16.27
CA LYS A 64 16.33 7.77 -17.56
C LYS A 64 15.39 8.41 -18.61
N LEU A 65 14.23 8.95 -18.24
CA LEU A 65 13.33 9.63 -19.20
C LEU A 65 13.70 11.10 -19.42
N GLY A 66 14.88 11.24 -20.01
CA GLY A 66 15.21 12.17 -21.08
C GLY A 66 16.07 11.50 -22.17
N ALA A 67 16.48 10.23 -21.98
CA ALA A 67 17.23 9.46 -22.95
C ALA A 67 16.32 8.39 -23.58
N PRO A 68 16.36 8.20 -24.91
CA PRO A 68 15.61 7.15 -25.56
C PRO A 68 15.99 5.77 -25.01
N GLN A 69 14.98 4.95 -24.80
CA GLN A 69 15.12 3.55 -24.44
C GLN A 69 15.98 2.86 -25.53
N PRO A 70 17.11 2.20 -25.23
CA PRO A 70 17.81 1.44 -26.26
C PRO A 70 16.86 0.36 -26.77
N ALA A 71 16.65 0.32 -28.09
CA ALA A 71 15.74 -0.57 -28.81
C ALA A 71 16.03 -2.08 -28.67
N GLN A 72 16.81 -2.49 -27.66
CA GLN A 72 17.33 -3.84 -27.50
C GLN A 72 16.35 -4.86 -26.90
N LEU A 73 15.13 -4.45 -26.51
CA LEU A 73 14.06 -5.40 -26.18
C LEU A 73 13.17 -5.79 -27.38
N ALA A 74 13.41 -5.22 -28.57
CA ALA A 74 12.72 -5.59 -29.80
C ALA A 74 13.51 -6.55 -30.72
N LYS A 75 14.74 -6.94 -30.34
CA LYS A 75 15.57 -7.92 -31.08
C LYS A 75 15.75 -9.25 -30.34
N ALA A 76 14.76 -9.69 -29.56
CA ALA A 76 14.62 -11.11 -29.30
C ALA A 76 14.14 -11.74 -30.62
N LYS A 77 15.07 -12.29 -31.42
CA LYS A 77 14.75 -13.17 -32.54
C LYS A 77 13.71 -14.18 -32.05
N THR A 78 12.52 -14.12 -32.62
CA THR A 78 11.57 -15.24 -32.58
C THR A 78 12.36 -16.48 -33.02
N PRO A 79 12.55 -17.50 -32.16
CA PRO A 79 13.11 -18.75 -32.63
C PRO A 79 12.17 -19.28 -33.72
N GLU A 80 12.74 -19.47 -34.90
CA GLU A 80 12.09 -20.11 -36.04
C GLU A 80 11.52 -21.44 -35.56
N PRO A 81 10.21 -21.70 -35.77
CA PRO A 81 9.61 -22.95 -35.34
C PRO A 81 10.31 -24.10 -36.09
N PRO A 82 10.80 -25.15 -35.38
CA PRO A 82 11.36 -26.30 -36.06
C PRO A 82 10.31 -26.87 -37.00
N ALA A 83 10.71 -27.09 -38.25
CA ALA A 83 9.89 -27.66 -39.31
C ALA A 83 9.15 -28.90 -38.77
N ARG A 84 7.82 -28.80 -38.67
CA ARG A 84 6.96 -29.93 -38.34
C ARG A 84 7.02 -30.92 -39.50
N LYS A 85 7.78 -32.00 -39.34
CA LYS A 85 7.60 -33.22 -40.12
C LYS A 85 6.17 -33.72 -39.84
N ALA A 86 5.37 -33.81 -40.91
CA ALA A 86 4.02 -34.36 -40.85
C ALA A 86 4.09 -35.86 -40.54
N VAL A 87 3.87 -36.23 -39.27
CA VAL A 87 3.60 -37.62 -38.90
C VAL A 87 2.11 -37.84 -39.07
N VAL A 88 1.75 -38.48 -40.19
CA VAL A 88 0.42 -39.06 -40.42
C VAL A 88 0.30 -40.30 -39.53
N SER A 89 -0.33 -40.16 -38.38
CA SER A 89 -0.73 -41.32 -37.55
C SER A 89 -2.23 -41.57 -37.71
N LYS A 90 -2.57 -42.67 -38.37
CA LYS A 90 -3.92 -43.25 -38.46
C LYS A 90 -4.47 -43.53 -37.05
N PRO A 91 -5.76 -43.28 -36.77
CA PRO A 91 -6.38 -43.70 -35.51
C PRO A 91 -6.61 -45.22 -35.49
N PRO A 92 -6.31 -45.91 -34.37
CA PRO A 92 -6.66 -47.31 -34.20
C PRO A 92 -8.15 -47.50 -33.88
N PRO A 93 -8.75 -48.64 -34.29
CA PRO A 93 -10.18 -48.88 -34.21
C PRO A 93 -10.68 -49.10 -32.77
N GLU A 94 -11.87 -48.56 -32.53
CA GLU A 94 -12.64 -48.58 -31.29
C GLU A 94 -13.13 -50.01 -30.96
N LYS A 95 -12.55 -50.63 -29.93
CA LYS A 95 -13.05 -51.92 -29.39
C LYS A 95 -14.28 -51.67 -28.51
N LYS A 96 -15.45 -51.95 -29.09
CA LYS A 96 -16.72 -52.20 -28.38
C LYS A 96 -16.49 -53.25 -27.28
N ARG A 97 -16.66 -52.88 -26.01
CA ARG A 97 -16.80 -53.84 -24.90
C ARG A 97 -18.25 -53.93 -24.47
N ALA A 98 -18.72 -55.17 -24.48
CA ALA A 98 -20.08 -55.59 -24.24
C ALA A 98 -20.57 -55.32 -22.81
N ARG A 99 -21.86 -54.99 -22.73
CA ARG A 99 -22.70 -55.11 -21.55
C ARG A 99 -22.73 -56.57 -21.08
N ALA A 100 -22.40 -56.82 -19.83
CA ALA A 100 -22.83 -58.01 -19.11
C ALA A 100 -23.81 -57.59 -18.00
N LYS A 101 -25.06 -58.04 -18.15
CA LYS A 101 -26.04 -58.16 -17.08
C LYS A 101 -25.65 -59.40 -16.27
N ALA A 102 -25.61 -59.30 -14.94
CA ALA A 102 -25.80 -60.46 -14.06
C ALA A 102 -26.37 -60.00 -12.73
N ALA A 103 -27.33 -60.79 -12.25
CA ALA A 103 -28.25 -60.52 -11.17
C ALA A 103 -27.76 -61.07 -9.81
N ALA A 104 -28.59 -60.74 -8.81
CA ALA A 104 -28.84 -61.47 -7.57
C ALA A 104 -27.98 -61.19 -6.32
N LYS A 105 -28.74 -61.05 -5.22
CA LYS A 105 -28.37 -60.66 -3.85
C LYS A 105 -27.64 -61.80 -3.12
N PRO A 106 -26.97 -61.51 -2.00
CA PRO A 106 -27.61 -61.92 -0.75
C PRO A 106 -27.63 -60.82 0.33
N GLN A 107 -28.76 -60.77 1.03
CA GLN A 107 -28.94 -60.08 2.30
C GLN A 107 -28.00 -60.70 3.34
N ARG A 108 -27.08 -59.91 3.89
CA ARG A 108 -26.41 -60.23 5.15
C ARG A 108 -26.71 -59.14 6.17
N LYS A 109 -27.73 -59.40 6.98
CA LYS A 109 -27.98 -58.73 8.26
C LYS A 109 -26.80 -59.05 9.19
N LYS A 110 -26.22 -58.02 9.83
CA LYS A 110 -25.84 -57.92 11.26
C LYS A 110 -24.60 -57.03 11.47
N ALA A 111 -24.67 -56.24 12.54
CA ALA A 111 -23.61 -55.45 13.17
C ALA A 111 -23.14 -54.18 12.43
N ARG A 112 -24.06 -53.24 12.20
CA ARG A 112 -23.73 -51.85 11.84
C ARG A 112 -23.38 -51.06 13.12
N ARG A 113 -22.24 -51.37 13.73
CA ARG A 113 -21.62 -50.52 14.76
C ARG A 113 -21.40 -49.12 14.16
N HIS A 114 -21.78 -48.10 14.93
CA HIS A 114 -21.70 -46.68 14.63
C HIS A 114 -20.27 -46.21 14.29
N ARG A 115 -19.77 -46.52 13.10
CA ARG A 115 -18.63 -45.83 12.51
C ARG A 115 -19.18 -44.62 11.76
N ALA A 116 -19.63 -43.64 12.55
CA ALA A 116 -19.83 -42.26 12.08
C ALA A 116 -18.46 -41.74 11.63
N THR A 117 -18.06 -42.14 10.42
CA THR A 117 -16.96 -41.56 9.69
C THR A 117 -17.40 -40.14 9.39
N ALA A 118 -17.06 -39.25 10.33
CA ALA A 118 -17.05 -37.83 10.13
C ALA A 118 -16.20 -37.56 8.88
N LYS A 119 -16.84 -37.60 7.71
CA LYS A 119 -16.39 -36.91 6.51
C LYS A 119 -16.38 -35.45 6.91
N ARG A 120 -15.33 -35.03 7.65
CA ARG A 120 -14.89 -33.65 7.77
C ARG A 120 -14.70 -33.24 6.33
N LYS A 121 -15.76 -32.67 5.73
CA LYS A 121 -15.68 -31.92 4.47
C LYS A 121 -14.50 -31.02 4.71
N ARG A 122 -13.34 -31.37 4.13
CA ARG A 122 -12.13 -30.55 4.16
C ARG A 122 -12.64 -29.22 3.64
N ARG A 123 -12.90 -28.28 4.56
CA ARG A 123 -13.36 -26.94 4.24
C ARG A 123 -12.26 -26.42 3.34
N ARG A 124 -12.48 -26.49 2.03
CA ARG A 124 -11.58 -25.90 1.05
C ARG A 124 -11.58 -24.44 1.47
N PHE A 125 -10.48 -24.00 2.06
CA PHE A 125 -10.26 -22.60 2.39
C PHE A 125 -10.24 -21.86 1.06
N SER A 126 -11.42 -21.56 0.51
CA SER A 126 -11.55 -20.62 -0.57
C SER A 126 -11.30 -19.26 0.08
N THR A 127 -10.04 -18.90 0.20
CA THR A 127 -9.64 -17.54 0.55
C THR A 127 -10.10 -16.68 -0.60
N ARG A 128 -11.35 -16.21 -0.55
CA ARG A 128 -11.91 -15.29 -1.54
C ARG A 128 -11.12 -13.99 -1.43
N ARG A 129 -10.03 -13.91 -2.18
CA ARG A 129 -9.14 -12.76 -2.18
C ARG A 129 -9.90 -11.59 -2.78
N VAL A 130 -9.75 -10.44 -2.14
CA VAL A 130 -10.15 -9.19 -2.74
C VAL A 130 -9.14 -8.90 -3.84
N ALA A 131 -9.58 -8.98 -5.10
CA ALA A 131 -8.75 -8.63 -6.25
C ALA A 131 -8.86 -7.13 -6.50
N LEU A 132 -7.93 -6.34 -5.93
CA LEU A 132 -7.89 -4.89 -6.17
C LEU A 132 -7.63 -4.57 -7.64
N THR A 133 -6.95 -5.47 -8.36
CA THR A 133 -6.66 -5.35 -9.79
C THR A 133 -7.88 -5.15 -10.68
N ARG A 134 -9.08 -5.55 -10.22
CA ARG A 134 -10.34 -5.34 -10.97
C ARG A 134 -10.92 -3.93 -10.82
N MET A 135 -10.35 -3.12 -9.94
CA MET A 135 -10.81 -1.78 -9.57
C MET A 135 -9.80 -0.69 -9.92
N THR A 136 -8.65 -1.07 -10.46
CA THR A 136 -7.51 -0.20 -10.73
C THR A 136 -7.13 -0.27 -12.20
N PRO A 137 -6.34 0.68 -12.70
CA PRO A 137 -5.71 0.56 -14.00
C PRO A 137 -4.94 -0.76 -14.13
N GLY A 138 -4.93 -1.34 -15.34
CA GLY A 138 -4.34 -2.67 -15.58
C GLY A 138 -2.83 -2.74 -15.41
N ASP A 139 -2.14 -1.60 -15.48
CA ASP A 139 -0.70 -1.48 -15.28
C ASP A 139 -0.30 -1.21 -13.81
N ALA A 140 -1.26 -1.08 -12.89
CA ALA A 140 -0.96 -0.79 -11.49
C ALA A 140 -0.25 -1.97 -10.81
N ALA A 141 0.99 -1.75 -10.38
CA ALA A 141 1.80 -2.73 -9.67
C ALA A 141 1.61 -2.66 -8.15
N LEU A 142 1.28 -1.47 -7.63
CA LEU A 142 1.01 -1.25 -6.21
C LEU A 142 -0.39 -0.66 -6.03
N MET A 143 -1.17 -1.23 -5.12
CA MET A 143 -2.55 -0.85 -4.83
C MET A 143 -2.77 -0.81 -3.32
N LEU A 144 -3.34 0.28 -2.83
CA LEU A 144 -3.66 0.49 -1.43
C LEU A 144 -5.13 0.92 -1.31
N LEU A 145 -5.91 0.13 -0.61
CA LEU A 145 -7.28 0.44 -0.24
C LEU A 145 -7.37 0.73 1.27
N LEU A 146 -7.89 1.90 1.60
CA LEU A 146 -8.12 2.36 2.96
C LEU A 146 -9.62 2.57 3.19
N ARG A 147 -10.15 1.94 4.23
CA ARG A 147 -11.55 2.03 4.66
C ARG A 147 -11.68 3.04 5.79
N MET A 148 -11.78 4.30 5.39
CA MET A 148 -11.86 5.45 6.31
C MET A 148 -13.05 5.36 7.24
N ASP A 149 -14.16 4.78 6.78
CA ASP A 149 -15.34 4.48 7.59
C ASP A 149 -15.05 3.63 8.82
N ARG A 150 -14.07 2.74 8.72
CA ARG A 150 -13.61 1.87 9.81
C ARG A 150 -12.41 2.48 10.54
N ILE A 151 -11.45 3.00 9.78
CA ILE A 151 -10.23 3.61 10.33
C ILE A 151 -10.56 4.78 11.24
N ARG A 152 -11.56 5.62 10.93
CA ARG A 152 -11.92 6.78 11.75
C ARG A 152 -12.40 6.42 13.16
N ARG A 153 -12.97 5.22 13.33
CA ARG A 153 -13.39 4.68 14.62
C ARG A 153 -12.31 3.83 15.29
N SER A 154 -11.15 3.70 14.65
CA SER A 154 -10.03 2.89 15.14
C SER A 154 -9.00 3.75 15.85
N PRO A 155 -8.18 3.16 16.73
CA PRO A 155 -7.05 3.87 17.35
C PRO A 155 -5.96 4.28 16.33
N TYR A 156 -6.05 3.82 15.08
CA TYR A 156 -5.04 4.05 14.05
C TYR A 156 -5.33 5.28 13.18
N ALA A 157 -6.45 5.97 13.38
CA ALA A 157 -6.89 7.11 12.55
C ALA A 157 -5.78 8.15 12.36
N ARG A 158 -5.12 8.57 13.45
CA ARG A 158 -4.03 9.56 13.41
C ARG A 158 -2.81 9.05 12.63
N SER A 159 -2.43 7.80 12.82
CA SER A 159 -1.30 7.19 12.11
C SER A 159 -1.59 7.02 10.61
N VAL A 160 -2.84 6.71 10.23
CA VAL A 160 -3.24 6.68 8.82
C VAL A 160 -3.21 8.08 8.21
N ARG A 161 -3.64 9.14 8.92
CA ARG A 161 -3.47 10.53 8.43
C ARG A 161 -1.99 10.85 8.20
N ARG A 162 -1.13 10.54 9.17
CA ARG A 162 0.32 10.74 9.05
C ARG A 162 0.89 9.94 7.88
N LEU A 163 0.46 8.70 7.69
CA LEU A 163 0.84 7.90 6.54
C LEU A 163 0.43 8.59 5.23
N LEU A 164 -0.83 8.98 5.09
CA LEU A 164 -1.31 9.60 3.86
C LEU A 164 -0.62 10.92 3.53
N SER A 165 -0.17 11.63 4.56
CA SER A 165 0.53 12.91 4.42
C SER A 165 1.84 12.84 3.62
N VAL A 166 2.42 11.66 3.39
CA VAL A 166 3.66 11.52 2.61
C VAL A 166 3.42 11.32 1.12
N PHE A 167 2.21 10.95 0.70
CA PHE A 167 1.90 10.80 -0.72
C PHE A 167 1.79 12.17 -1.38
N TYR A 168 2.50 12.36 -2.49
CA TYR A 168 2.49 13.61 -3.26
C TYR A 168 1.07 14.07 -3.57
N ASP A 169 0.21 13.17 -4.09
CA ASP A 169 -1.12 13.57 -4.51
C ASP A 169 -2.01 14.02 -3.36
N PHE A 170 -1.83 13.42 -2.19
CA PHE A 170 -2.50 13.87 -0.98
C PHE A 170 -2.08 15.30 -0.65
N LYS A 171 -0.76 15.58 -0.71
CA LYS A 171 -0.24 16.93 -0.49
C LYS A 171 -0.76 17.92 -1.53
N ALA A 172 -0.74 17.54 -2.79
CA ALA A 172 -1.09 18.39 -3.91
C ALA A 172 -2.59 18.76 -3.96
N LEU A 173 -3.48 17.83 -3.59
CA LEU A 173 -4.92 18.03 -3.73
C LEU A 173 -5.68 18.34 -2.45
N LEU A 174 -5.19 17.89 -1.29
CA LEU A 174 -5.99 17.87 -0.06
C LEU A 174 -5.37 18.64 1.09
N TRP A 175 -4.04 18.82 1.11
CA TRP A 175 -3.32 19.43 2.24
C TRP A 175 -3.83 20.80 2.65
N THR A 176 -4.25 21.58 1.66
CA THR A 176 -4.64 22.97 1.82
C THR A 176 -6.16 23.17 1.83
N THR A 177 -6.88 22.06 1.78
CA THR A 177 -8.33 22.03 1.84
C THR A 177 -8.80 21.89 3.29
N ASP A 178 -10.08 22.16 3.51
CA ASP A 178 -10.80 21.85 4.75
C ASP A 178 -11.21 20.37 4.84
N LEU A 179 -10.83 19.53 3.88
CA LEU A 179 -11.22 18.13 3.83
C LEU A 179 -10.28 17.27 4.69
N ASP A 180 -10.82 16.62 5.71
CA ASP A 180 -10.15 15.58 6.48
C ASP A 180 -10.44 14.23 5.86
N VAL A 181 -9.44 13.65 5.20
CA VAL A 181 -9.53 12.37 4.49
C VAL A 181 -10.07 11.22 5.34
N VAL A 182 -9.81 11.21 6.64
CA VAL A 182 -10.31 10.15 7.52
C VAL A 182 -11.75 10.42 7.96
N LYS A 183 -12.15 11.69 8.14
CA LYS A 183 -13.51 12.05 8.56
C LYS A 183 -14.48 12.07 7.38
N ASP A 184 -14.13 12.78 6.32
CA ASP A 184 -15.04 13.17 5.24
C ASP A 184 -15.22 12.09 4.18
N PHE A 185 -14.27 11.15 4.07
CA PHE A 185 -14.33 10.09 3.07
C PHE A 185 -14.73 8.75 3.70
N LYS A 186 -15.31 7.87 2.88
CA LYS A 186 -15.65 6.49 3.24
C LYS A 186 -14.53 5.52 2.91
N ALA A 187 -13.92 5.70 1.74
CA ALA A 187 -12.81 4.88 1.29
C ALA A 187 -11.89 5.66 0.35
N LEU A 188 -10.61 5.26 0.34
CA LEU A 188 -9.59 5.77 -0.56
C LEU A 188 -8.87 4.58 -1.19
N LEU A 189 -8.85 4.51 -2.52
CA LEU A 189 -8.07 3.58 -3.31
C LEU A 189 -6.95 4.36 -4.00
N ILE A 190 -5.71 3.94 -3.77
CA ILE A 190 -4.51 4.43 -4.45
C ILE A 190 -3.98 3.29 -5.29
N ALA A 191 -3.66 3.55 -6.56
CA ALA A 191 -3.06 2.56 -7.44
C ALA A 191 -1.98 3.21 -8.30
N THR A 192 -0.82 2.59 -8.41
CA THR A 192 0.29 3.13 -9.20
C THR A 192 1.08 2.03 -9.87
N PRO A 193 1.53 2.21 -11.12
CA PRO A 193 2.52 1.34 -11.73
C PRO A 193 3.89 1.46 -11.05
N ASN A 194 4.20 2.64 -10.48
CA ASN A 194 5.49 2.92 -9.85
C ASN A 194 5.31 4.00 -8.76
N PRO A 195 5.61 3.72 -7.47
CA PRO A 195 5.42 4.69 -6.38
C PRO A 195 6.29 5.95 -6.50
N TYR A 196 7.34 5.94 -7.33
CA TYR A 196 8.16 7.12 -7.63
C TYR A 196 7.54 8.03 -8.71
N ARG A 197 6.61 7.50 -9.51
CA ARG A 197 5.92 8.26 -10.57
C ARG A 197 4.57 8.77 -10.09
N VAL A 198 4.61 9.89 -9.39
CA VAL A 198 3.40 10.51 -8.84
C VAL A 198 2.36 10.86 -9.92
N THR A 199 2.78 11.31 -11.11
CA THR A 199 1.88 11.62 -12.26
C THR A 199 1.15 10.40 -12.85
N ARG A 200 1.57 9.18 -12.52
CA ARG A 200 0.91 7.94 -12.94
C ARG A 200 0.09 7.28 -11.83
N THR A 201 -0.06 7.97 -10.70
CA THR A 201 -0.90 7.49 -9.61
C THR A 201 -2.36 7.76 -9.92
N PHE A 202 -3.14 6.70 -9.84
CA PHE A 202 -4.59 6.69 -9.86
C PHE A 202 -5.11 6.77 -8.43
N LEU A 203 -6.06 7.67 -8.18
CA LEU A 203 -6.75 7.77 -6.90
C LEU A 203 -8.25 7.73 -7.12
N ALA A 204 -8.95 6.97 -6.29
CA ALA A 204 -10.40 6.97 -6.24
C ALA A 204 -10.87 7.11 -4.79
N ILE A 205 -11.73 8.10 -4.55
CA ILE A 205 -12.26 8.44 -3.23
C ILE A 205 -13.77 8.25 -3.26
N ARG A 206 -14.27 7.48 -2.30
CA ARG A 206 -15.69 7.42 -2.02
C ARG A 206 -16.05 8.41 -0.91
N HIS A 207 -17.09 9.21 -1.12
CA HIS A 207 -17.53 10.25 -0.20
C HIS A 207 -19.06 10.38 -0.21
N ASP A 208 -19.61 11.13 0.74
CA ASP A 208 -20.99 11.61 0.72
C ASP A 208 -21.09 13.13 0.54
N LEU A 209 -19.95 13.80 0.35
CA LEU A 209 -19.88 15.25 0.21
C LEU A 209 -20.66 15.75 -1.01
N PRO A 210 -21.35 16.90 -0.92
CA PRO A 210 -21.90 17.60 -2.07
C PRO A 210 -20.80 17.96 -3.07
N ARG A 211 -21.14 17.94 -4.36
CA ARG A 211 -20.21 18.27 -5.45
C ARG A 211 -19.60 19.66 -5.28
N ALA A 212 -20.43 20.66 -4.96
CA ALA A 212 -19.97 22.04 -4.77
C ALA A 212 -18.89 22.16 -3.68
N ARG A 213 -18.99 21.39 -2.59
CA ARG A 213 -17.96 21.37 -1.53
C ARG A 213 -16.63 20.81 -2.02
N LEU A 214 -16.66 19.76 -2.85
CA LEU A 214 -15.46 19.19 -3.47
C LEU A 214 -14.83 20.16 -4.49
N GLU A 215 -15.64 20.76 -5.37
CA GLU A 215 -15.16 21.76 -6.33
C GLU A 215 -14.47 22.93 -5.60
N ALA A 216 -15.10 23.46 -4.54
CA ALA A 216 -14.53 24.54 -3.74
C ALA A 216 -13.24 24.13 -3.00
N ALA A 217 -13.19 22.93 -2.42
CA ALA A 217 -12.00 22.41 -1.77
C ALA A 217 -10.83 22.29 -2.76
N PHE A 218 -11.07 21.67 -3.92
CA PHE A 218 -10.05 21.51 -4.94
C PHE A 218 -9.61 22.85 -5.55
N GLN A 219 -10.54 23.78 -5.78
CA GLN A 219 -10.22 25.15 -6.19
C GLN A 219 -9.29 25.84 -5.18
N ARG A 220 -9.61 25.79 -3.88
CA ARG A 220 -8.72 26.32 -2.83
C ARG A 220 -7.33 25.70 -2.87
N SER A 221 -7.25 24.40 -3.18
CA SER A 221 -5.96 23.70 -3.24
C SER A 221 -5.04 24.26 -4.31
N VAL A 222 -5.58 24.60 -5.48
CA VAL A 222 -4.80 25.13 -6.61
C VAL A 222 -4.57 26.63 -6.51
N SER A 223 -5.48 27.39 -5.89
CA SER A 223 -5.35 28.85 -5.76
C SER A 223 -4.20 29.30 -4.86
N ILE A 224 -3.67 28.43 -4.01
CA ILE A 224 -2.46 28.73 -3.21
C ILE A 224 -1.24 28.97 -4.08
N ASP A 225 -1.20 28.38 -5.27
CA ASP A 225 -0.14 28.61 -6.25
C ASP A 225 -0.58 29.62 -7.33
N GLY A 226 -1.64 30.41 -7.08
CA GLY A 226 -2.22 31.32 -8.06
C GLY A 226 -2.99 30.62 -9.20
N GLY A 227 -3.15 29.30 -9.14
CA GLY A 227 -3.85 28.51 -10.15
C GLY A 227 -5.37 28.57 -10.03
N THR A 228 -6.04 28.25 -11.13
CA THR A 228 -7.50 28.05 -11.17
C THR A 228 -7.83 26.71 -11.78
N MET A 229 -8.79 25.97 -11.20
CA MET A 229 -9.29 24.76 -11.82
C MET A 229 -10.30 25.12 -12.90
N HIS A 230 -10.03 24.67 -14.13
CA HIS A 230 -11.02 24.73 -15.20
C HIS A 230 -11.94 23.53 -15.12
N TRP A 231 -13.22 23.79 -14.84
CA TRP A 231 -14.26 22.78 -14.71
C TRP A 231 -15.09 22.66 -15.99
N SER A 232 -15.18 21.44 -16.53
CA SER A 232 -16.13 21.08 -17.59
C SER A 232 -17.24 20.22 -16.98
N ARG A 233 -18.50 20.63 -17.17
CA ARG A 233 -19.67 19.97 -16.55
C ARG A 233 -20.48 19.21 -17.58
N SER A 234 -20.91 18.01 -17.19
CA SER A 234 -21.89 17.20 -17.90
C SER A 234 -22.94 16.68 -16.90
N PRO A 235 -24.09 16.15 -17.38
CA PRO A 235 -25.11 15.60 -16.49
C PRO A 235 -24.60 14.49 -15.56
N LEU A 236 -23.60 13.72 -15.99
CA LEU A 236 -23.11 12.53 -15.28
C LEU A 236 -21.81 12.74 -14.50
N GLU A 237 -21.11 13.85 -14.77
CA GLU A 237 -19.72 14.05 -14.37
C GLU A 237 -19.30 15.52 -14.47
N THR A 238 -18.52 15.99 -13.49
CA THR A 238 -17.70 17.20 -13.62
C THR A 238 -16.24 16.80 -13.77
N VAL A 239 -15.54 17.40 -14.73
CA VAL A 239 -14.11 17.18 -14.96
C VAL A 239 -13.35 18.48 -14.66
N GLY A 240 -12.42 18.43 -13.72
CA GLY A 240 -11.50 19.51 -13.39
C GLY A 240 -10.12 19.25 -13.98
N THR A 241 -9.54 20.25 -14.63
CA THR A 241 -8.14 20.21 -15.05
C THR A 241 -7.27 20.77 -13.94
N ILE A 242 -6.25 20.01 -13.54
CA ILE A 242 -5.25 20.50 -12.57
C ILE A 242 -4.32 21.44 -13.34
N PRO A 243 -4.17 22.70 -12.92
CA PRO A 243 -3.23 23.59 -13.57
C PRO A 243 -1.83 22.99 -13.49
N SER A 244 -1.21 22.83 -14.66
CA SER A 244 0.19 22.44 -14.79
C SER A 244 1.08 23.62 -14.40
N PRO A 245 2.26 23.32 -13.84
CA PRO A 245 3.02 24.10 -12.84
C PRO A 245 2.27 25.02 -11.84
N PRO A 246 2.84 25.23 -10.63
CA PRO A 246 4.27 25.02 -10.33
C PRO A 246 4.69 23.58 -10.01
N ARG A 247 3.77 22.65 -9.72
CA ARG A 247 4.20 21.46 -8.94
C ARG A 247 4.67 20.24 -9.74
N LEU A 248 4.20 19.99 -10.96
CA LEU A 248 4.78 19.01 -11.88
C LEU A 248 4.59 19.51 -13.31
N ARG A 249 5.67 19.66 -14.09
CA ARG A 249 5.57 19.95 -15.54
C ARG A 249 4.70 18.86 -16.16
N SER A 250 3.57 19.24 -16.77
CA SER A 250 2.65 18.36 -17.50
C SER A 250 2.11 17.17 -16.67
N ASP A 251 1.34 17.44 -15.61
CA ASP A 251 0.53 16.38 -14.99
C ASP A 251 -0.69 16.08 -15.90
N PRO A 252 -0.76 14.90 -16.57
CA PRO A 252 -1.82 14.60 -17.52
C PRO A 252 -3.14 14.23 -16.83
N ARG A 253 -3.16 14.19 -15.49
CA ARG A 253 -4.30 13.73 -14.72
C ARG A 253 -5.34 14.82 -14.58
N ARG A 254 -6.59 14.38 -14.48
CA ARG A 254 -7.77 15.23 -14.27
C ARG A 254 -8.52 14.74 -13.04
N VAL A 255 -9.25 15.66 -12.43
CA VAL A 255 -10.18 15.37 -11.35
C VAL A 255 -11.53 15.06 -11.96
N TYR A 256 -12.08 13.89 -11.68
CA TYR A 256 -13.40 13.45 -12.14
C TYR A 256 -14.33 13.35 -10.94
N LEU A 257 -15.43 14.11 -10.94
CA LEU A 257 -16.41 14.17 -9.86
C LEU A 257 -17.74 13.59 -10.31
N ARG A 258 -18.24 12.61 -9.55
CA ARG A 258 -19.55 11.98 -9.74
C ARG A 258 -20.25 11.84 -8.39
N ARG A 259 -21.54 11.50 -8.40
CA ARG A 259 -22.29 11.28 -7.15
C ARG A 259 -21.64 10.14 -6.33
N GLY A 260 -21.05 10.52 -5.20
CA GLY A 260 -20.40 9.65 -4.24
C GLY A 260 -19.02 9.12 -4.64
N LEU A 261 -18.42 9.65 -5.71
CA LEU A 261 -17.07 9.28 -6.15
C LEU A 261 -16.33 10.51 -6.68
N ALA A 262 -15.11 10.71 -6.19
CA ALA A 262 -14.11 11.59 -6.79
C ALA A 262 -12.92 10.74 -7.25
N MET A 263 -12.30 11.08 -8.37
CA MET A 263 -11.19 10.33 -8.93
C MET A 263 -10.12 11.27 -9.49
N LEU A 264 -8.86 10.97 -9.25
CA LEU A 264 -7.71 11.58 -9.91
C LEU A 264 -7.09 10.53 -10.83
N ALA A 265 -7.11 10.76 -12.13
CA ALA A 265 -6.63 9.78 -13.11
C ALA A 265 -6.23 10.43 -14.43
N ALA A 266 -5.47 9.73 -15.25
CA ALA A 266 -5.20 10.14 -16.62
C ALA A 266 -6.45 10.02 -17.51
N ALA A 267 -6.50 10.78 -18.61
CA ALA A 267 -7.64 10.75 -19.54
C ALA A 267 -7.95 9.34 -20.08
N ALA A 268 -6.93 8.55 -20.39
CA ALA A 268 -7.08 7.16 -20.86
C ALA A 268 -7.74 6.23 -19.82
N GLN A 269 -7.70 6.59 -18.54
CA GLN A 269 -8.31 5.82 -17.45
C GLN A 269 -9.76 6.23 -17.16
N ARG A 270 -10.30 7.22 -17.88
CA ARG A 270 -11.70 7.67 -17.75
C ARG A 270 -12.69 6.53 -17.99
N SER A 271 -12.35 5.57 -18.85
CA SER A 271 -13.17 4.39 -19.14
C SER A 271 -13.51 3.56 -17.89
N LEU A 272 -12.71 3.65 -16.81
CA LEU A 272 -13.04 3.05 -15.51
C LEU A 272 -14.30 3.65 -14.85
N LEU A 273 -14.75 4.82 -15.32
CA LEU A 273 -16.00 5.44 -14.92
C LEU A 273 -17.16 5.14 -15.88
N ASP A 274 -16.89 4.76 -17.12
CA ASP A 274 -17.91 4.65 -18.15
C ASP A 274 -18.73 3.37 -17.99
N LYS A 275 -20.01 3.54 -17.61
CA LYS A 275 -20.95 2.43 -17.42
C LYS A 275 -21.21 1.63 -18.71
N ARG A 276 -20.96 2.23 -19.89
CA ARG A 276 -21.25 1.61 -21.20
C ARG A 276 -20.24 0.53 -21.57
N ALA A 277 -18.97 0.70 -21.20
CA ALA A 277 -17.90 -0.25 -21.52
C ALA A 277 -18.12 -1.64 -20.89
N ASP A 278 -18.79 -1.70 -19.73
CA ASP A 278 -18.95 -2.93 -18.95
C ASP A 278 -20.29 -3.69 -19.19
N LYS A 279 -21.28 -3.07 -19.83
CA LYS A 279 -22.61 -3.70 -20.06
C LYS A 279 -22.56 -4.90 -21.01
N GLN A 280 -21.56 -5.02 -21.87
CA GLN A 280 -21.50 -6.10 -22.88
C GLN A 280 -21.18 -7.49 -22.33
N LYS A 281 -20.80 -7.66 -21.05
CA LYS A 281 -20.36 -8.97 -20.52
C LYS A 281 -20.94 -9.36 -19.15
N GLY A 282 -22.02 -8.72 -18.70
CA GLY A 282 -22.57 -8.94 -17.36
C GLY A 282 -21.58 -8.60 -16.22
N GLN A 283 -20.49 -7.91 -16.54
CA GLN A 283 -19.47 -7.54 -15.56
C GLN A 283 -19.93 -6.27 -14.85
N LYS A 284 -19.79 -6.25 -13.52
CA LYS A 284 -20.02 -5.03 -12.74
C LYS A 284 -19.13 -3.91 -13.26
N THR A 285 -19.69 -2.71 -13.40
CA THR A 285 -18.89 -1.56 -13.83
C THR A 285 -17.72 -1.30 -12.88
N ALA A 286 -16.58 -0.76 -13.33
CA ALA A 286 -15.51 -0.39 -12.39
C ALA A 286 -16.01 0.57 -11.29
N LEU A 287 -16.89 1.54 -11.60
CA LEU A 287 -17.62 2.33 -10.60
C LEU A 287 -18.45 1.46 -9.64
N SER A 288 -19.17 0.46 -10.13
CA SER A 288 -19.93 -0.49 -9.30
C SER A 288 -19.00 -1.30 -8.40
N ARG A 289 -17.83 -1.71 -8.89
CA ARG A 289 -16.81 -2.41 -8.09
C ARG A 289 -16.21 -1.48 -7.03
N LEU A 290 -15.98 -0.21 -7.37
CA LEU A 290 -15.56 0.82 -6.43
C LEU A 290 -16.66 1.10 -5.39
N ARG A 291 -17.94 1.05 -5.74
CA ARG A 291 -19.04 1.10 -4.77
C ARG A 291 -19.06 -0.16 -3.89
N ASP A 292 -18.80 -1.31 -4.51
CA ASP A 292 -18.60 -2.58 -3.81
C ASP A 292 -17.33 -2.60 -2.96
N ILE A 293 -16.49 -1.55 -2.93
CA ILE A 293 -15.41 -1.41 -1.94
C ILE A 293 -15.93 -1.62 -0.52
N ASP A 294 -17.21 -1.28 -0.26
CA ASP A 294 -17.85 -1.57 1.02
C ASP A 294 -17.80 -3.04 1.40
N ASN A 295 -17.94 -3.88 0.38
CA ASN A 295 -17.96 -5.34 0.44
C ASN A 295 -16.58 -5.94 0.10
N ALA A 296 -15.68 -5.18 -0.53
CA ALA A 296 -14.30 -5.54 -0.80
C ALA A 296 -13.57 -5.65 0.55
N GLY A 297 -13.38 -6.88 0.98
CA GLY A 297 -12.95 -7.21 2.33
C GLY A 297 -13.88 -8.20 3.02
N GLY A 298 -14.84 -8.78 2.27
CA GLY A 298 -15.67 -9.91 2.68
C GLY A 298 -14.89 -10.82 3.61
N ALA A 299 -15.47 -11.07 4.80
CA ALA A 299 -14.87 -11.71 5.96
C ALA A 299 -13.57 -12.44 5.63
N SER A 300 -12.43 -11.76 5.81
CA SER A 300 -11.14 -12.42 5.68
C SER A 300 -11.18 -13.58 6.69
N GLY A 301 -10.98 -14.79 6.20
CA GLY A 301 -11.34 -16.05 6.86
C GLY A 301 -11.08 -16.13 8.37
N ASP A 302 -11.89 -16.96 9.03
CA ASP A 302 -11.98 -17.22 10.48
C ASP A 302 -12.34 -16.03 11.39
N SER A 303 -12.02 -14.79 11.03
CA SER A 303 -12.24 -13.65 11.93
C SER A 303 -13.57 -12.92 11.74
N GLY A 304 -14.21 -13.03 10.57
CA GLY A 304 -15.39 -12.22 10.23
C GLY A 304 -15.11 -10.72 10.06
N LEU A 305 -13.89 -10.27 10.35
CA LEU A 305 -13.57 -8.85 10.42
C LEU A 305 -13.29 -8.31 9.05
N LYS A 306 -13.91 -7.17 8.79
CA LYS A 306 -13.68 -6.43 7.57
C LYS A 306 -12.45 -5.52 7.77
N PRO A 307 -11.51 -5.48 6.82
CA PRO A 307 -10.24 -4.76 7.00
C PRO A 307 -10.39 -3.25 7.02
N GLY A 308 -9.51 -2.58 7.76
CA GLY A 308 -9.32 -1.14 7.70
C GLY A 308 -8.41 -0.74 6.55
N LEU A 309 -7.33 -1.51 6.36
CA LEU A 309 -6.34 -1.31 5.33
C LEU A 309 -6.14 -2.61 4.56
N LEU A 310 -6.07 -2.50 3.24
CA LEU A 310 -5.70 -3.58 2.34
C LEU A 310 -4.64 -3.06 1.37
N LEU A 311 -3.48 -3.69 1.37
CA LEU A 311 -2.39 -3.43 0.43
C LEU A 311 -2.28 -4.64 -0.50
N GLN A 312 -2.12 -4.39 -1.79
CA GLN A 312 -1.80 -5.41 -2.77
C GLN A 312 -0.68 -4.91 -3.66
N ALA A 313 0.36 -5.72 -3.81
CA ALA A 313 1.42 -5.49 -4.78
C ALA A 313 1.50 -6.69 -5.71
N ILE A 314 1.54 -6.44 -7.01
CA ILE A 314 1.62 -7.44 -8.07
C ILE A 314 2.87 -7.21 -8.88
N ASN A 315 3.34 -8.26 -9.57
CA ASN A 315 4.58 -8.21 -10.35
C ASN A 315 5.77 -7.69 -9.53
N LEU A 316 5.89 -8.18 -8.30
CA LEU A 316 6.95 -7.78 -7.36
C LEU A 316 8.37 -7.84 -7.91
N PRO A 317 8.77 -8.80 -8.77
CA PRO A 317 10.09 -8.79 -9.40
C PRO A 317 10.42 -7.50 -10.18
N ARG A 318 9.41 -6.73 -10.58
CA ARG A 318 9.58 -5.42 -11.23
C ARG A 318 9.74 -4.26 -10.25
N LEU A 319 9.28 -4.42 -9.02
CA LEU A 319 9.28 -3.37 -8.01
C LEU A 319 10.52 -3.44 -7.11
N ILE A 320 10.92 -4.66 -6.76
CA ILE A 320 12.01 -4.93 -5.82
C ILE A 320 12.84 -6.11 -6.28
N ARG A 321 14.06 -6.19 -5.76
CA ARG A 321 14.93 -7.38 -5.85
C ARG A 321 15.14 -7.93 -4.45
N LEU A 322 15.16 -9.26 -4.34
CA LEU A 322 15.51 -9.97 -3.11
C LEU A 322 16.93 -10.51 -3.24
N PRO A 323 17.61 -10.82 -2.12
CA PRO A 323 18.82 -11.63 -2.15
C PRO A 323 18.63 -12.87 -3.03
N GLY A 324 19.65 -13.24 -3.81
CA GLY A 324 19.53 -14.29 -4.84
C GLY A 324 19.13 -15.67 -4.32
N ASP A 325 19.33 -15.94 -3.03
CA ASP A 325 18.94 -17.19 -2.38
C ASP A 325 17.46 -17.22 -1.93
N ILE A 326 16.76 -16.08 -1.95
CA ILE A 326 15.35 -15.99 -1.57
C ILE A 326 14.48 -16.00 -2.82
N PRO A 327 13.61 -17.01 -3.01
CA PRO A 327 12.62 -16.99 -4.09
C PRO A 327 11.76 -15.73 -4.05
N MET A 328 11.60 -15.08 -5.18
CA MET A 328 10.80 -13.87 -5.30
C MET A 328 9.30 -14.22 -5.41
N PRO A 329 8.43 -13.76 -4.49
CA PRO A 329 7.00 -13.87 -4.70
C PRO A 329 6.58 -13.02 -5.91
N SER A 330 5.61 -13.48 -6.69
CA SER A 330 5.02 -12.68 -7.78
C SER A 330 4.06 -11.61 -7.26
N ASN A 331 3.38 -11.89 -6.15
CA ASN A 331 2.37 -11.00 -5.57
C ASN A 331 2.41 -11.04 -4.04
N VAL A 332 2.10 -9.90 -3.40
CA VAL A 332 1.88 -9.79 -1.95
C VAL A 332 0.56 -9.08 -1.70
N GLN A 333 -0.22 -9.60 -0.75
CA GLN A 333 -1.44 -8.96 -0.26
C GLN A 333 -1.38 -8.86 1.26
N VAL A 334 -1.49 -7.66 1.83
CA VAL A 334 -1.50 -7.43 3.27
C VAL A 334 -2.84 -6.84 3.69
N THR A 335 -3.39 -7.36 4.78
CA THR A 335 -4.68 -6.98 5.33
C THR A 335 -4.51 -6.61 6.79
N VAL A 336 -4.96 -5.42 7.17
CA VAL A 336 -4.91 -4.91 8.55
C VAL A 336 -6.32 -4.53 9.01
N PRO A 337 -6.89 -5.22 10.01
CA PRO A 337 -8.15 -4.81 10.63
C PRO A 337 -8.06 -3.43 11.29
N ALA A 338 -9.12 -2.63 11.20
CA ALA A 338 -9.23 -1.32 11.88
C ALA A 338 -9.66 -1.47 13.35
N ARG A 339 -9.04 -2.38 14.11
CA ARG A 339 -9.28 -2.55 15.55
C ARG A 339 -8.03 -3.01 16.27
N ALA A 340 -8.00 -2.85 17.59
CA ALA A 340 -6.96 -3.39 18.46
C ALA A 340 -7.54 -4.50 19.36
N PRO A 341 -6.85 -5.62 19.55
CA PRO A 341 -5.65 -6.06 18.81
C PRO A 341 -5.97 -6.35 17.33
N ALA A 342 -5.00 -6.11 16.45
CA ALA A 342 -5.11 -6.39 15.02
C ALA A 342 -4.44 -7.72 14.69
N VAL A 343 -5.17 -8.62 14.02
CA VAL A 343 -4.54 -9.78 13.37
C VAL A 343 -4.17 -9.37 11.96
N VAL A 344 -2.92 -8.97 11.76
CA VAL A 344 -2.39 -8.64 10.44
C VAL A 344 -2.15 -9.93 9.69
N ARG A 345 -2.64 -9.97 8.46
CA ARG A 345 -2.50 -11.12 7.57
C ARG A 345 -1.83 -10.66 6.29
N GLY A 346 -0.73 -11.30 5.93
CA GLY A 346 -0.12 -11.13 4.62
C GLY A 346 -0.06 -12.46 3.88
N VAL A 347 -0.26 -12.40 2.57
CA VAL A 347 -0.24 -13.56 1.69
C VAL A 347 0.71 -13.27 0.55
N LEU A 348 1.79 -14.02 0.49
CA LEU A 348 2.73 -14.02 -0.63
C LEU A 348 2.31 -15.14 -1.58
N THR A 349 2.31 -14.85 -2.88
CA THR A 349 2.03 -15.82 -3.93
C THR A 349 3.25 -15.92 -4.82
N PHE A 350 3.65 -17.14 -5.14
CA PHE A 350 4.83 -17.46 -5.93
C PHE A 350 4.44 -18.00 -7.30
N ALA A 351 5.35 -17.95 -8.26
CA ALA A 351 5.13 -18.51 -9.59
C ALA A 351 5.15 -20.05 -9.55
N SER A 352 6.08 -20.64 -8.79
CA SER A 352 6.17 -22.09 -8.61
C SER A 352 5.61 -22.55 -7.26
N PRO A 353 4.94 -23.72 -7.19
CA PRO A 353 4.52 -24.33 -5.93
C PRO A 353 5.68 -24.81 -5.05
N ALA A 354 6.90 -24.93 -5.57
CA ALA A 354 8.10 -25.29 -4.79
C ALA A 354 8.71 -24.10 -4.04
N ASP A 355 8.54 -22.88 -4.58
CA ASP A 355 9.17 -21.66 -4.05
C ASP A 355 8.74 -21.29 -2.62
N PRO A 356 7.48 -21.48 -2.19
CA PRO A 356 7.06 -21.20 -0.82
C PRO A 356 7.90 -21.91 0.24
N GLN A 357 8.25 -23.19 0.02
CA GLN A 357 9.06 -23.94 0.98
C GLN A 357 10.51 -23.45 0.98
N ARG A 358 11.09 -23.20 -0.20
CA ARG A 358 12.42 -22.59 -0.33
C ARG A 358 12.49 -21.22 0.33
N PHE A 359 11.45 -20.40 0.15
CA PHE A 359 11.31 -19.12 0.83
C PHE A 359 11.28 -19.28 2.35
N LEU A 360 10.48 -20.19 2.90
CA LEU A 360 10.46 -20.42 4.35
C LEU A 360 11.79 -20.94 4.88
N ALA A 361 12.46 -21.83 4.16
CA ALA A 361 13.78 -22.34 4.53
C ALA A 361 14.82 -21.22 4.55
N ALA A 362 14.78 -20.30 3.58
CA ALA A 362 15.68 -19.15 3.52
C ALA A 362 15.36 -18.07 4.58
N VAL A 363 14.09 -17.90 4.95
CA VAL A 363 13.62 -16.81 5.83
C VAL A 363 13.62 -17.17 7.31
N ARG A 364 13.36 -18.44 7.68
CA ARG A 364 13.28 -18.83 9.11
C ARG A 364 14.58 -18.63 9.88
N PRO A 365 15.77 -19.08 9.42
CA PRO A 365 17.03 -18.88 10.15
C PRO A 365 17.36 -17.41 10.33
N ARG A 366 17.05 -16.65 9.27
CA ARG A 366 17.05 -15.21 9.25
C ARG A 366 16.18 -14.66 10.40
N ILE A 367 14.92 -15.10 10.59
CA ILE A 367 13.99 -14.57 11.62
C ILE A 367 14.57 -14.83 13.00
N THR A 368 15.07 -16.04 13.21
CA THR A 368 15.71 -16.44 14.46
C THR A 368 16.89 -15.53 14.81
N ARG A 369 17.74 -15.18 13.83
CA ARG A 369 18.86 -14.23 14.06
C ARG A 369 18.37 -12.84 14.48
N ALA A 370 17.33 -12.30 13.84
CA ALA A 370 16.81 -11.00 14.22
C ALA A 370 16.12 -10.96 15.58
N ARG A 371 15.50 -12.06 16.02
CA ARG A 371 14.99 -12.17 17.41
C ARG A 371 16.11 -12.04 18.45
N GLY A 372 17.33 -12.42 18.08
CA GLY A 372 18.54 -12.22 18.88
C GLY A 372 19.12 -10.81 18.84
N SER A 373 18.70 -9.95 17.90
CA SER A 373 19.26 -8.60 17.75
C SER A 373 18.83 -7.67 18.89
N LEU A 374 19.82 -7.10 19.60
CA LEU A 374 19.57 -6.10 20.65
C LEU A 374 18.84 -4.87 20.11
N LEU A 375 19.25 -4.37 18.95
CA LEU A 375 18.62 -3.20 18.32
C LEU A 375 17.12 -3.43 18.07
N LEU A 376 16.75 -4.59 17.52
CA LEU A 376 15.33 -4.91 17.27
C LEU A 376 14.53 -5.14 18.55
N ARG A 377 15.18 -5.60 19.63
CA ARG A 377 14.55 -5.68 20.96
C ARG A 377 14.27 -4.29 21.51
N VAL A 378 15.25 -3.37 21.45
CA VAL A 378 15.08 -1.97 21.86
C VAL A 378 13.97 -1.29 21.07
N MET A 379 13.86 -1.59 19.77
CA MET A 379 12.77 -1.09 18.93
C MET A 379 11.44 -1.82 19.14
N GLY A 380 11.34 -2.85 19.98
CA GLY A 380 10.11 -3.65 20.15
C GLY A 380 9.71 -4.51 18.95
N ILE A 381 10.56 -4.62 17.93
CA ILE A 381 10.30 -5.43 16.72
C ILE A 381 10.51 -6.91 17.00
N ALA A 382 11.46 -7.27 17.86
CA ALA A 382 11.73 -8.68 18.20
C ALA A 382 10.48 -9.39 18.75
N SER A 383 9.73 -8.74 19.64
CA SER A 383 8.49 -9.29 20.21
C SER A 383 7.37 -9.45 19.18
N MET A 384 7.38 -8.65 18.10
CA MET A 384 6.48 -8.83 16.96
C MET A 384 6.88 -10.09 16.20
N LEU A 385 8.18 -10.25 15.90
CA LEU A 385 8.70 -11.43 15.19
C LEU A 385 8.42 -12.74 15.95
N ASP A 386 8.41 -12.74 17.28
CA ASP A 386 8.06 -13.91 18.10
C ASP A 386 6.63 -14.41 17.86
N ARG A 387 5.70 -13.49 17.54
CA ARG A 387 4.29 -13.80 17.25
C ARG A 387 4.01 -14.03 15.76
N LEU A 388 5.02 -13.93 14.90
CA LEU A 388 4.86 -14.15 13.47
C LEU A 388 4.74 -15.64 13.16
N VAL A 389 3.60 -16.02 12.60
CA VAL A 389 3.35 -17.37 12.10
C VAL A 389 3.43 -17.37 10.59
N LEU A 390 4.34 -18.18 10.03
CA LEU A 390 4.48 -18.39 8.60
C LEU A 390 4.03 -19.80 8.21
N THR A 391 3.14 -19.91 7.23
CA THR A 391 2.62 -21.19 6.74
C THR A 391 2.64 -21.24 5.22
N ALA A 392 3.34 -22.22 4.63
CA ALA A 392 3.31 -22.46 3.20
C ALA A 392 2.14 -23.40 2.84
N ARG A 393 1.42 -23.08 1.75
CA ARG A 393 0.33 -23.89 1.18
C ARG A 393 0.29 -23.73 -0.34
N GLY A 394 0.57 -24.79 -1.08
CA GLY A 394 0.66 -24.74 -2.55
C GLY A 394 1.68 -23.68 -2.97
N ALA A 395 1.31 -22.78 -3.89
CA ALA A 395 2.14 -21.66 -4.35
C ALA A 395 2.07 -20.41 -3.46
N GLN A 396 1.73 -20.54 -2.17
CA GLN A 396 1.51 -19.41 -1.29
C GLN A 396 2.22 -19.57 0.05
N VAL A 397 2.67 -18.44 0.61
CA VAL A 397 3.04 -18.33 2.01
C VAL A 397 2.06 -17.38 2.67
N GLU A 398 1.44 -17.82 3.75
CA GLU A 398 0.61 -16.99 4.61
C GLU A 398 1.40 -16.59 5.86
N ALA A 399 1.46 -15.29 6.10
CA ALA A 399 2.00 -14.69 7.31
C ALA A 399 0.87 -14.14 8.17
N ARG A 400 0.85 -14.49 9.45
CA ARG A 400 -0.11 -14.00 10.43
C ARG A 400 0.62 -13.49 11.65
N ILE A 401 0.21 -12.34 12.15
CA ILE A 401 0.77 -11.76 13.36
C ILE A 401 -0.33 -11.02 14.13
N LYS A 402 -0.42 -11.24 15.44
CA LYS A 402 -1.34 -10.52 16.33
C LYS A 402 -0.59 -9.35 16.96
N LEU A 403 -0.97 -8.14 16.56
CA LEU A 403 -0.36 -6.90 17.00
C LEU A 403 -1.28 -6.15 17.97
N GLY A 404 -0.69 -5.59 19.02
CA GLY A 404 -1.31 -4.60 19.89
C GLY A 404 -1.47 -3.25 19.19
N ARG A 405 -2.10 -2.30 19.88
CA ARG A 405 -2.35 -0.96 19.34
C ARG A 405 -1.06 -0.24 18.94
N GLU A 406 -0.11 -0.13 19.86
CA GLU A 406 1.14 0.62 19.65
C GLU A 406 2.00 -0.01 18.57
N GLU A 407 1.96 -1.34 18.44
CA GLU A 407 2.72 -2.08 17.43
C GLU A 407 2.17 -1.84 16.02
N VAL A 408 0.85 -1.73 15.86
CA VAL A 408 0.26 -1.32 14.58
C VAL A 408 0.60 0.13 14.27
N ILE A 409 0.58 1.01 15.26
CA ILE A 409 0.98 2.42 15.08
C ILE A 409 2.44 2.50 14.62
N GLN A 410 3.33 1.78 15.29
CA GLN A 410 4.74 1.70 14.95
C GLN A 410 4.92 1.15 13.54
N LEU A 411 4.21 0.07 13.16
CA LEU A 411 4.25 -0.49 11.82
C LEU A 411 3.78 0.53 10.76
N LEU A 412 2.75 1.32 11.04
CA LEU A 412 2.26 2.37 10.13
C LEU A 412 3.24 3.56 10.01
N ASP A 413 3.89 3.96 11.11
CA ASP A 413 4.87 5.04 11.11
C ASP A 413 6.17 4.62 10.39
N LEU A 414 6.54 3.36 10.57
CA LEU A 414 7.65 2.72 9.88
C LEU A 414 7.34 2.54 8.38
N PHE A 415 6.10 2.18 8.04
CA PHE A 415 5.60 2.18 6.67
C PHE A 415 5.75 3.61 6.10
N ARG A 416 5.20 4.62 6.76
CA ARG A 416 5.31 6.03 6.35
C ARG A 416 6.74 6.47 6.05
N SER A 417 7.71 6.11 6.89
CA SER A 417 9.11 6.53 6.70
C SER A 417 9.77 5.95 5.45
N ALA A 418 9.21 4.89 4.89
CA ALA A 418 9.71 4.28 3.67
C ALA A 418 9.08 4.76 2.39
N ILE A 419 7.96 5.49 2.42
CA ILE A 419 7.44 6.03 1.15
C ILE A 419 8.47 7.06 0.72
N PRO A 420 8.99 6.99 -0.52
CA PRO A 420 9.83 8.04 -1.07
C PRO A 420 9.13 9.39 -0.87
N GLN A 421 9.77 10.27 -0.10
CA GLN A 421 9.22 11.61 0.05
C GLN A 421 9.54 12.41 -1.20
N VAL A 422 8.55 12.53 -2.08
CA VAL A 422 8.66 13.39 -3.27
C VAL A 422 8.62 14.83 -2.80
N TYR A 423 9.76 15.52 -2.95
CA TYR A 423 9.85 16.95 -2.70
C TYR A 423 9.00 17.70 -3.72
N VAL A 424 8.23 18.67 -3.24
CA VAL A 424 7.41 19.55 -4.07
C VAL A 424 8.05 20.93 -4.04
N PRO A 425 8.71 21.37 -5.11
CA PRO A 425 9.28 22.71 -5.18
C PRO A 425 8.25 23.78 -4.83
N GLY A 426 8.62 24.76 -4.01
CA GLY A 426 7.77 25.87 -3.60
C GLY A 426 6.81 25.57 -2.44
N MET A 427 6.65 24.32 -2.02
CA MET A 427 5.81 23.97 -0.88
C MET A 427 6.59 24.17 0.42
N LYS A 428 6.62 25.41 0.95
CA LYS A 428 7.12 25.66 2.31
C LYS A 428 6.32 24.79 3.27
N PRO A 429 6.96 23.96 4.13
CA PRO A 429 6.25 23.24 5.18
C PRO A 429 5.48 24.27 6.00
N ARG A 430 4.14 24.30 5.91
CA ARG A 430 3.35 25.09 6.86
C ARG A 430 3.65 24.49 8.23
N LEU A 431 4.37 25.24 9.06
CA LEU A 431 4.88 24.82 10.36
C LEU A 431 3.79 24.50 11.41
N GLY A 432 2.51 24.44 11.02
CA GLY A 432 1.35 24.34 11.89
C GLY A 432 0.36 23.27 11.46
N LEU A 433 0.80 22.09 11.01
CA LEU A 433 -0.09 20.94 11.08
C LEU A 433 -0.51 20.75 12.55
N PRO A 434 -1.81 20.63 12.88
CA PRO A 434 -2.34 20.54 14.25
C PRO A 434 -2.01 19.21 14.97
N GLY A 435 -0.83 18.65 14.74
CA GLY A 435 -0.37 17.38 15.28
C GLY A 435 0.96 17.44 16.00
N ASN A 436 1.62 18.61 16.05
CA ASN A 436 2.91 18.79 16.70
C ASN A 436 2.91 19.97 17.67
N ASP A 437 1.76 20.28 18.27
CA ASP A 437 1.72 20.99 19.55
C ASP A 437 2.34 20.08 20.61
N LYS A 438 3.67 19.96 20.58
CA LYS A 438 4.40 19.91 21.84
C LYS A 438 3.94 21.16 22.54
N LYS A 439 2.99 21.02 23.46
CA LYS A 439 2.77 21.95 24.56
C LYS A 439 4.17 22.40 24.95
N LYS A 440 4.56 23.62 24.55
CA LYS A 440 5.53 24.37 25.32
C LYS A 440 4.79 24.56 26.64
N ALA A 441 4.99 23.61 27.54
CA ALA A 441 4.69 23.83 28.93
C ALA A 441 5.52 25.05 29.28
N ASN A 442 4.87 26.21 29.32
CA ASN A 442 5.42 27.36 30.00
C ASN A 442 5.68 26.88 31.43
N PRO A 443 6.92 26.87 31.93
CA PRO A 443 7.14 26.79 33.36
C PRO A 443 6.72 28.16 33.91
N ARG A 444 5.41 28.36 34.10
CA ARG A 444 4.94 29.51 34.87
C ARG A 444 5.28 29.23 36.32
N GLY A 445 6.05 30.17 36.87
CA GLY A 445 6.73 30.09 38.14
C GLY A 445 5.89 29.60 39.29
N SER A 446 6.57 28.86 40.15
CA SER A 446 6.32 28.83 41.58
C SER A 446 6.39 30.25 42.15
N GLY A 447 5.27 30.98 42.10
CA GLY A 447 5.04 32.12 42.98
C GLY A 447 4.59 31.58 44.32
N SER A 448 5.49 31.56 45.30
CA SER A 448 5.14 31.35 46.69
C SER A 448 4.33 32.55 47.18
N GLY A 449 3.02 32.46 47.11
CA GLY A 449 2.10 33.37 47.80
C GLY A 449 1.75 32.76 49.15
N SER A 450 2.55 33.09 50.16
CA SER A 450 2.17 32.93 51.57
C SER A 450 1.00 33.88 51.84
N GLY A 451 -0.16 33.33 52.19
CA GLY A 451 -1.37 34.06 52.52
C GLY A 451 -2.08 33.35 53.67
N ASN A 452 -1.58 33.61 54.88
CA ASN A 452 -2.16 33.19 56.15
C ASN A 452 -3.16 34.28 56.60
N GLY A 453 -4.34 33.89 57.08
CA GLY A 453 -5.37 34.80 57.62
C GLY A 453 -6.78 34.27 57.30
N SER A 454 -7.34 33.34 58.06
CA SER A 454 -7.96 33.49 59.39
C SER A 454 -9.34 34.18 59.38
N ALA A 455 -10.32 33.39 59.84
CA ALA A 455 -11.50 33.73 60.64
C ALA A 455 -12.79 34.32 60.00
N GLY A 456 -13.91 33.69 60.38
CA GLY A 456 -15.26 34.27 60.49
C GLY A 456 -16.13 34.06 59.24
N GLY A 457 -17.33 33.50 59.29
CA GLY A 457 -18.22 33.19 60.39
C GLY A 457 -19.46 32.45 59.90
N LYS A 458 -20.17 31.86 60.85
CA LYS A 458 -21.47 31.19 60.71
C LYS A 458 -22.55 32.11 60.15
N GLY A 459 -23.54 31.54 59.46
CA GLY A 459 -24.81 32.21 59.18
C GLY A 459 -25.83 31.28 58.53
N ASN A 460 -26.74 30.74 59.35
CA ASN A 460 -27.98 30.07 58.96
C ASN A 460 -28.86 30.98 58.08
N GLY A 461 -29.77 30.38 57.31
CA GLY A 461 -30.94 31.11 56.81
C GLY A 461 -31.74 30.36 55.77
N SER A 462 -32.74 29.61 56.23
CA SER A 462 -33.86 29.10 55.44
C SER A 462 -34.68 30.27 54.87
N GLY A 463 -35.23 30.06 53.67
CA GLY A 463 -36.23 30.91 53.01
C GLY A 463 -36.68 30.24 51.74
#